data_AF-R7UKX5-F1
#
_entry.id   AF-R7UKX5-F1
#
_cell.length_a   1.000
_cell.length_b   1.000
_cell.length_c   1.000
_cell.angle_alpha   90.00
_cell.angle_beta   90.00
_cell.angle_gamma   90.00
#
_symmetry.space_group_name_H-M   'P 1'
#
loop_
_entity.id
_entity.type
_entity.pdbx_description
1 polymer ?
#
loop_
_entity_poly.entity_id
_entity_poly.type
_entity_poly.pdbx_seq_one_letter_code
_entity_poly.pdbx_strand_id
1 'polypeptide(L)'
;MDGLTKHYKVEKSDFSCVHLSLAGSTTSKRPSKIESDDPLHHFNETFHEVIMKSETWKKTSLKFVLFRTMRVGVNIVVAYNGFLHKHLTISIDLVPCFPLALDVHPPEIRWPVPLDYSQCRCYAMLEKYADSPSWPKLYRVSYSDYEQEIMKIIPQAAKNAYIVTKATWSQADNRREHKPSSYQLKTTLFVSCAKMLMNEEDVDGVSVAEWVRMIYDSKYDKYVNPLLKELSESTEGKQE
;
A
#
# COMPACT_ATOMS: atom_id res chain seq x y z
N MET A 1 -19.62 -18.84 27.80
CA MET A 1 -18.58 -17.99 28.43
C MET A 1 -18.26 -16.88 27.46
N ASP A 2 -19.06 -15.82 27.51
CA ASP A 2 -18.88 -14.61 26.71
C ASP A 2 -17.93 -13.68 27.47
N GLY A 3 -16.78 -13.34 26.89
CA GLY A 3 -15.81 -12.52 27.64
C GLY A 3 -14.51 -12.11 26.94
N LEU A 4 -14.44 -12.03 25.61
CA LEU A 4 -13.19 -11.71 24.91
C LEU A 4 -13.33 -10.68 23.79
N THR A 5 -13.92 -9.52 24.11
CA THR A 5 -13.67 -8.29 23.34
C THR A 5 -13.85 -7.07 24.25
N LYS A 6 -12.82 -6.74 25.02
CA LYS A 6 -12.73 -5.39 25.59
C LYS A 6 -12.38 -4.45 24.43
N HIS A 7 -13.41 -3.81 23.88
CA HIS A 7 -13.23 -2.73 22.92
C HIS A 7 -12.52 -1.58 23.64
N TYR A 8 -11.26 -1.35 23.29
CA TYR A 8 -10.53 -0.16 23.73
C TYR A 8 -11.13 1.04 22.99
N LYS A 9 -11.78 1.96 23.71
CA LYS A 9 -12.10 3.29 23.19
C LYS A 9 -10.75 4.02 23.02
N VAL A 10 -10.23 4.02 21.79
CA VAL A 10 -9.20 4.98 21.39
C VAL A 10 -9.93 6.30 21.21
N GLU A 11 -9.54 7.34 21.97
CA GLU A 11 -9.99 8.69 21.67
C GLU A 11 -9.59 9.01 20.23
N LYS A 12 -10.59 9.22 19.36
CA LYS A 12 -10.34 9.76 18.03
C LYS A 12 -9.86 11.19 18.23
N SER A 13 -8.55 11.41 18.17
CA SER A 13 -8.01 12.74 17.96
C SER A 13 -8.43 13.18 16.55
N ASP A 14 -9.20 14.25 16.48
CA ASP A 14 -9.59 14.84 15.21
C ASP A 14 -8.39 15.63 14.65
N PHE A 15 -7.78 15.09 13.60
CA PHE A 15 -6.69 15.76 12.87
C PHE A 15 -7.20 16.57 11.68
N SER A 16 -8.53 16.72 11.51
CA SER A 16 -9.11 17.57 10.45
C SER A 16 -8.70 19.03 10.54
N CYS A 17 -8.22 19.46 11.71
CA CYS A 17 -7.77 20.80 12.01
C CYS A 17 -6.25 21.00 11.94
N VAL A 18 -5.47 20.03 11.43
CA VAL A 18 -4.12 20.32 10.95
C VAL A 18 -4.26 21.07 9.62
N HIS A 19 -4.61 22.35 9.72
CA HIS A 19 -4.45 23.30 8.65
C HIS A 19 -2.96 23.30 8.30
N LEU A 20 -2.59 22.67 7.18
CA LEU A 20 -1.32 22.94 6.52
C LEU A 20 -1.39 24.38 6.02
N SER A 21 -1.10 25.34 6.90
CA SER A 21 -0.74 26.70 6.55
C SER A 21 0.62 26.69 5.84
N LEU A 22 0.64 26.12 4.65
CA LEU A 22 1.72 26.20 3.66
C LEU A 22 1.26 27.03 2.44
N ALA A 23 0.31 27.93 2.66
CA ALA A 23 0.10 29.08 1.79
C ALA A 23 1.07 30.19 2.23
N GLY A 24 1.96 30.57 1.31
CA GLY A 24 3.04 31.52 1.57
C GLY A 24 2.55 32.83 2.18
N SER A 25 3.25 33.26 3.22
CA SER A 25 3.32 34.66 3.63
C SER A 25 4.73 35.13 3.36
N THR A 26 4.87 35.99 2.35
CA THR A 26 6.05 36.79 2.07
C THR A 26 6.40 37.65 3.28
N THR A 27 7.53 37.40 3.93
CA THR A 27 8.55 38.43 4.30
C THR A 27 9.69 37.82 5.13
N SER A 28 10.90 38.29 4.83
CA SER A 28 12.06 38.40 5.73
C SER A 28 12.88 37.13 6.05
N LYS A 29 14.11 37.14 5.51
CA LYS A 29 15.36 36.49 5.95
C LYS A 29 15.36 34.97 6.08
N ARG A 30 16.03 34.32 5.11
CA ARG A 30 16.52 32.93 5.18
C ARG A 30 17.27 32.69 6.50
N PRO A 31 16.84 31.75 7.36
CA PRO A 31 17.68 31.22 8.41
C PRO A 31 18.70 30.26 7.80
N SER A 32 19.98 30.59 7.96
CA SER A 32 21.13 29.75 7.63
C SER A 32 21.32 28.66 8.69
N LYS A 33 20.47 27.63 8.66
CA LYS A 33 20.70 26.26 9.15
C LYS A 33 19.46 25.47 8.78
N ILE A 34 19.55 24.64 7.73
CA ILE A 34 18.54 23.60 7.50
C ILE A 34 18.87 22.53 8.53
N GLU A 35 18.37 22.70 9.77
CA GLU A 35 18.01 21.54 10.57
C GLU A 35 17.07 20.72 9.69
N SER A 36 17.33 19.43 9.59
CA SER A 36 16.67 18.53 8.65
C SER A 36 15.16 18.49 8.93
N ASP A 37 14.39 19.40 8.32
CA ASP A 37 12.92 19.39 8.21
C ASP A 37 12.50 18.21 7.31
N ASP A 38 12.80 16.99 7.73
CA ASP A 38 12.32 15.75 7.11
C ASP A 38 11.19 15.21 7.99
N PRO A 39 9.91 15.44 7.62
CA PRO A 39 8.75 14.95 8.38
C PRO A 39 8.77 13.43 8.59
N LEU A 40 9.36 12.66 7.66
CA LEU A 40 9.47 11.22 7.80
C LEU A 40 10.51 10.85 8.86
N HIS A 41 11.63 11.55 8.92
CA HIS A 41 12.62 11.36 9.99
C HIS A 41 12.01 11.67 11.37
N HIS A 42 11.33 12.80 11.52
CA HIS A 42 10.69 13.18 12.78
C HIS A 42 9.61 12.17 13.21
N PHE A 43 8.79 11.70 12.25
CA PHE A 43 7.84 10.62 12.50
C PHE A 43 8.54 9.35 13.00
N ASN A 44 9.61 8.93 12.31
CA ASN A 44 10.34 7.70 12.66
C ASN A 44 10.96 7.76 14.05
N GLU A 45 11.59 8.89 14.43
CA GLU A 45 12.18 9.09 15.77
C GLU A 45 11.10 9.06 16.85
N THR A 46 10.04 9.85 16.67
CA THR A 46 8.91 9.89 17.62
C THR A 46 8.29 8.50 17.79
N PHE A 47 8.11 7.78 16.69
CA PHE A 47 7.51 6.46 16.71
C PHE A 47 8.43 5.43 17.36
N HIS A 48 9.73 5.49 17.08
CA HIS A 48 10.74 4.68 17.74
C HIS A 48 10.72 4.90 19.26
N GLU A 49 10.72 6.14 19.71
CA GLU A 49 10.63 6.47 21.15
C GLU A 49 9.38 5.89 21.82
N VAL A 50 8.23 5.90 21.15
CA VAL A 50 6.99 5.32 21.68
C VAL A 50 7.08 3.79 21.74
N ILE A 51 7.58 3.15 20.67
CA ILE A 51 7.67 1.69 20.57
C ILE A 51 8.69 1.09 21.55
N MET A 52 9.79 1.79 21.81
CA MET A 52 10.85 1.29 22.68
C MET A 52 10.52 1.40 24.19
N LYS A 53 9.43 2.09 24.56
CA LYS A 53 8.96 2.13 25.95
C LYS A 53 8.49 0.75 26.40
N SER A 54 9.02 0.26 27.52
CA SER A 54 8.64 -1.04 28.09
C SER A 54 7.13 -1.15 28.38
N GLU A 55 6.51 -0.05 28.79
CA GLU A 55 5.08 0.03 29.09
C GLU A 55 4.18 -0.16 27.86
N THR A 56 4.67 0.13 26.65
CA THR A 56 3.94 -0.05 25.38
C THR A 56 3.52 -1.50 25.17
N TRP A 57 4.34 -2.46 25.61
CA TRP A 57 4.12 -3.90 25.36
C TRP A 57 3.58 -4.67 26.56
N LYS A 58 3.68 -4.10 27.77
CA LYS A 58 3.46 -4.79 29.06
C LYS A 58 2.09 -5.46 29.20
N LYS A 59 1.05 -4.92 28.55
CA LYS A 59 -0.32 -5.46 28.59
C LYS A 59 -0.68 -6.30 27.36
N THR A 60 0.28 -6.60 26.49
CA THR A 60 0.06 -7.33 25.24
C THR A 60 0.67 -8.73 25.31
N SER A 61 0.19 -9.65 24.46
CA SER A 61 0.87 -10.94 24.23
C SER A 61 2.01 -10.84 23.22
N LEU A 62 2.39 -9.62 22.83
CA LEU A 62 3.42 -9.33 21.84
C LEU A 62 4.70 -8.91 22.56
N LYS A 63 5.83 -9.37 22.05
CA LYS A 63 7.15 -8.89 22.45
C LYS A 63 7.80 -8.22 21.26
N PHE A 64 8.29 -7.00 21.45
CA PHE A 64 9.10 -6.33 20.45
C PHE A 64 10.37 -7.14 20.15
N VAL A 65 10.69 -7.25 18.87
CA VAL A 65 11.90 -7.94 18.38
C VAL A 65 12.80 -6.97 17.63
N LEU A 66 12.24 -6.22 16.69
CA LEU A 66 13.03 -5.38 15.79
C LEU A 66 12.24 -4.18 15.27
N PHE A 67 12.96 -3.08 15.06
CA PHE A 67 12.49 -1.88 14.38
C PHE A 67 13.39 -1.62 13.16
N ARG A 68 12.79 -1.34 12.01
CA ARG A 68 13.50 -0.98 10.78
C ARG A 68 12.81 0.19 10.10
N THR A 69 13.56 1.21 9.73
CA THR A 69 13.05 2.24 8.83
C THR A 69 12.91 1.69 7.41
N MET A 70 11.79 1.99 6.75
CA MET A 70 11.48 1.66 5.37
C MET A 70 11.47 2.92 4.50
N ARG A 71 11.28 2.73 3.18
CA ARG A 71 11.15 3.86 2.25
C ARG A 71 9.93 4.74 2.57
N VAL A 72 8.80 4.15 3.00
CA VAL A 72 7.53 4.88 3.24
C VAL A 72 7.05 4.81 4.70
N GLY A 73 7.94 4.57 5.66
CA GLY A 73 7.53 4.42 7.06
C GLY A 73 8.47 3.52 7.86
N VAL A 74 7.91 2.69 8.73
CA VAL A 74 8.66 1.77 9.60
C VAL A 74 8.08 0.36 9.54
N ASN A 75 8.95 -0.63 9.69
CA ASN A 75 8.60 -2.01 9.95
C ASN A 75 8.93 -2.34 11.40
N ILE A 76 7.96 -2.89 12.11
CA ILE A 76 8.17 -3.50 13.42
C ILE A 76 8.01 -5.01 13.31
N VAL A 77 8.91 -5.74 13.94
CA VAL A 77 8.81 -7.19 14.10
C VAL A 77 8.50 -7.48 15.55
N VAL A 78 7.46 -8.26 15.78
CA VAL A 78 7.01 -8.68 17.10
C VAL A 78 6.89 -10.20 17.16
N ALA A 79 7.20 -10.77 18.31
CA ALA A 79 6.96 -12.18 18.61
C ALA A 79 5.67 -12.29 19.42
N TYR A 80 4.70 -13.02 18.89
CA TYR A 80 3.50 -13.39 19.63
C TYR A 80 3.78 -14.63 20.49
N ASN A 81 3.51 -14.51 21.78
CA ASN A 81 3.69 -15.59 22.76
C ASN A 81 2.36 -15.93 23.47
N GLY A 82 1.22 -15.80 22.79
CA GLY A 82 -0.08 -16.16 23.36
C GLY A 82 -0.39 -17.66 23.25
N PHE A 83 -1.66 -18.01 23.41
CA PHE A 83 -2.13 -19.40 23.60
C PHE A 83 -1.88 -20.36 22.42
N LEU A 84 -1.48 -19.83 21.26
CA LEU A 84 -1.10 -20.65 20.12
C LEU A 84 0.30 -21.24 20.38
N HIS A 85 0.44 -22.56 20.37
CA HIS A 85 1.69 -23.31 20.59
C HIS A 85 2.81 -23.05 19.55
N LYS A 86 2.71 -21.99 18.75
CA LYS A 86 3.71 -21.58 17.77
C LYS A 86 4.22 -20.20 18.15
N HIS A 87 5.54 -20.06 18.33
CA HIS A 87 6.18 -18.75 18.33
C HIS A 87 5.98 -18.13 16.95
N LEU A 88 5.04 -17.20 16.85
CA LEU A 88 4.73 -16.50 15.61
C LEU A 88 5.49 -15.18 15.59
N THR A 89 6.39 -15.04 14.62
CA THR A 89 7.02 -13.76 14.30
C THR A 89 6.12 -13.02 13.31
N ILE A 90 5.64 -11.85 13.71
CA ILE A 90 4.75 -11.00 12.92
C ILE A 90 5.53 -9.75 12.55
N SER A 91 5.51 -9.42 11.26
CA SER A 91 6.08 -8.19 10.73
C SER A 91 4.93 -7.24 10.39
N ILE A 92 4.98 -6.02 10.90
CA ILE A 92 3.93 -5.01 10.77
C ILE A 92 4.55 -3.76 10.16
N ASP A 93 4.04 -3.35 9.01
CA ASP A 93 4.41 -2.08 8.38
C ASP A 93 3.49 -0.99 8.89
N LEU A 94 4.08 0.12 9.32
CA LEU A 94 3.38 1.32 9.77
C LEU A 94 3.80 2.47 8.88
N VAL A 95 2.84 2.92 8.09
CA VAL A 95 3.02 3.89 7.01
C VAL A 95 2.27 5.17 7.40
N PRO A 96 2.97 6.26 7.74
CA PRO A 96 2.33 7.53 7.98
C PRO A 96 1.72 8.04 6.67
N CYS A 97 0.43 8.35 6.70
CA CYS A 97 -0.27 8.85 5.52
C CYS A 97 -1.32 9.91 5.89
N PHE A 98 -1.57 10.80 4.94
CA PHE A 98 -2.59 11.83 5.04
C PHE A 98 -3.68 11.54 4.01
N PRO A 99 -4.96 11.53 4.42
CA PRO A 99 -6.05 11.49 3.46
C PRO A 99 -6.00 12.74 2.58
N LEU A 100 -5.99 12.57 1.27
CA LEU A 100 -6.14 13.68 0.32
C LEU A 100 -7.62 14.10 0.24
N ALA A 101 -7.85 15.32 -0.23
CA ALA A 101 -9.20 15.84 -0.42
C ALA A 101 -9.98 14.98 -1.44
N LEU A 102 -11.32 14.97 -1.31
CA LEU A 102 -12.19 14.07 -2.10
C LEU A 102 -12.16 14.36 -3.60
N ASP A 103 -11.86 15.59 -3.99
CA ASP A 103 -11.66 16.05 -5.37
C ASP A 103 -10.33 15.60 -5.97
N VAL A 104 -9.39 15.12 -5.13
CA VAL A 104 -8.14 14.50 -5.59
C VAL A 104 -8.44 13.05 -5.99
N HIS A 105 -8.81 12.90 -7.25
CA HIS A 105 -9.03 11.60 -7.86
C HIS A 105 -7.74 11.01 -8.43
N PRO A 106 -7.62 9.68 -8.51
CA PRO A 106 -6.58 9.06 -9.32
C PRO A 106 -6.71 9.51 -10.78
N PRO A 107 -5.65 9.41 -11.59
CA PRO A 107 -5.80 9.40 -13.04
C PRO A 107 -6.91 8.42 -13.43
N GLU A 108 -7.69 8.75 -14.46
CA GLU A 108 -8.90 8.02 -14.85
C GLU A 108 -8.64 6.50 -14.86
N ILE A 109 -9.17 5.80 -13.84
CA ILE A 109 -9.07 4.33 -13.76
C ILE A 109 -10.14 3.80 -14.70
N ARG A 110 -9.74 3.51 -15.95
CA ARG A 110 -10.60 2.91 -16.98
C ARG A 110 -10.76 1.42 -16.71
N TRP A 111 -11.46 1.08 -15.65
CA TRP A 111 -11.85 -0.31 -15.43
C TRP A 111 -12.96 -0.69 -16.43
N PRO A 112 -12.93 -1.89 -17.05
CA PRO A 112 -13.87 -2.25 -18.13
C PRO A 112 -15.32 -2.41 -17.66
N VAL A 113 -15.52 -2.51 -16.35
CA VAL A 113 -16.84 -2.67 -15.71
C VAL A 113 -17.06 -1.48 -14.77
N PRO A 114 -18.29 -0.95 -14.67
CA PRO A 114 -18.59 0.13 -13.73
C PRO A 114 -18.23 -0.25 -12.28
N LEU A 115 -17.53 0.65 -11.59
CA LEU A 115 -17.17 0.52 -10.17
C LEU A 115 -17.64 1.75 -9.40
N ASP A 116 -18.13 1.54 -8.18
CA ASP A 116 -18.50 2.63 -7.28
C ASP A 116 -17.28 3.06 -6.45
N TYR A 117 -16.72 4.21 -6.80
CA TYR A 117 -15.60 4.82 -6.07
C TYR A 117 -16.03 5.96 -5.14
N SER A 118 -17.33 6.13 -4.86
CA SER A 118 -17.86 7.26 -4.09
C SER A 118 -17.29 7.40 -2.68
N GLN A 119 -16.88 6.29 -2.07
CA GLN A 119 -16.26 6.25 -0.74
C GLN A 119 -14.73 6.15 -0.77
N CYS A 120 -14.12 6.09 -1.96
CA CYS A 120 -12.68 5.93 -2.09
C CYS A 120 -11.94 7.24 -1.82
N ARG A 121 -10.75 7.14 -1.22
CA ARG A 121 -9.86 8.28 -1.04
C ARG A 121 -8.42 7.94 -1.47
N CYS A 122 -7.73 8.94 -1.99
CA CYS A 122 -6.29 8.86 -2.19
C CYS A 122 -5.55 9.22 -0.89
N TYR A 123 -4.41 8.59 -0.65
CA TYR A 123 -3.59 8.89 0.53
C TYR A 123 -2.20 9.35 0.11
N ALA A 124 -1.73 10.45 0.67
CA ALA A 124 -0.34 10.88 0.56
C ALA A 124 0.50 10.19 1.62
N MET A 125 1.40 9.29 1.21
CA MET A 125 2.35 8.60 2.09
C MET A 125 3.68 9.35 2.09
N LEU A 126 4.27 9.55 3.26
CA LEU A 126 5.61 10.14 3.37
C LEU A 126 6.65 9.17 2.79
N GLU A 127 7.47 9.62 1.84
CA GLU A 127 8.49 8.79 1.18
C GLU A 127 9.90 9.36 1.35
N LYS A 128 10.82 8.51 1.82
CA LYS A 128 12.26 8.77 1.89
C LYS A 128 12.78 8.85 0.45
N TYR A 129 13.17 10.04 0.02
CA TYR A 129 13.61 10.32 -1.35
C TYR A 129 12.50 10.10 -2.39
N ALA A 130 11.44 10.93 -2.33
CA ALA A 130 10.47 10.95 -3.42
C ALA A 130 11.13 11.59 -4.66
N ASP A 131 11.27 10.80 -5.73
CA ASP A 131 11.80 11.24 -7.03
C ASP A 131 10.77 12.06 -7.83
N SER A 132 9.73 12.59 -7.18
CA SER A 132 8.63 13.28 -7.84
C SER A 132 9.06 14.69 -8.30
N PRO A 133 8.81 15.05 -9.58
CA PRO A 133 8.98 16.42 -10.04
C PRO A 133 7.88 17.37 -9.53
N SER A 134 6.75 16.84 -9.05
CA SER A 134 5.63 17.65 -8.54
C SER A 134 5.72 17.89 -7.04
N TRP A 135 5.34 19.11 -6.65
CA TRP A 135 5.30 19.55 -5.25
C TRP A 135 3.99 19.09 -4.58
N PRO A 136 4.01 18.65 -3.31
CA PRO A 136 5.18 18.51 -2.46
C PRO A 136 5.96 17.22 -2.77
N LYS A 137 7.28 17.35 -2.97
CA LYS A 137 8.24 16.27 -3.32
C LYS A 137 8.44 15.21 -2.24
N LEU A 138 7.56 15.14 -1.24
CA LEU A 138 7.70 14.29 -0.06
C LEU A 138 6.70 13.13 -0.04
N TYR A 139 5.80 13.08 -1.02
CA TYR A 139 4.64 12.21 -0.95
C TYR A 139 4.50 11.27 -2.15
N ARG A 140 4.29 9.98 -1.85
CA ARG A 140 3.78 9.00 -2.80
C ARG A 140 2.29 8.85 -2.62
N VAL A 141 1.53 8.94 -3.71
CA VAL A 141 0.08 8.71 -3.66
C VAL A 141 -0.21 7.21 -3.61
N SER A 142 -1.03 6.80 -2.65
CA SER A 142 -1.59 5.46 -2.52
C SER A 142 -3.05 5.48 -2.97
N TYR A 143 -3.39 4.48 -3.79
CA TYR A 143 -4.74 4.25 -4.32
C TYR A 143 -5.38 3.02 -3.69
N SER A 144 -5.02 2.71 -2.44
CA SER A 144 -5.40 1.44 -1.80
C SER A 144 -6.92 1.20 -1.75
N ASP A 145 -7.72 2.24 -1.56
CA ASP A 145 -9.19 2.12 -1.56
C ASP A 145 -9.72 1.71 -2.94
N TYR A 146 -9.26 2.38 -4.00
CA TYR A 146 -9.63 2.05 -5.38
C TYR A 146 -9.22 0.63 -5.75
N GLU A 147 -8.02 0.21 -5.36
CA GLU A 147 -7.54 -1.16 -5.55
C GLU A 147 -8.39 -2.18 -4.78
N GLN A 148 -8.99 -1.81 -3.63
CA GLN A 148 -9.92 -2.66 -2.91
C GLN A 148 -11.25 -2.81 -3.65
N GLU A 149 -11.81 -1.74 -4.19
CA GLU A 149 -13.04 -1.82 -5.00
C GLU A 149 -12.84 -2.70 -6.24
N ILE A 150 -11.72 -2.55 -6.94
CA ILE A 150 -11.35 -3.46 -8.04
C ILE A 150 -11.24 -4.89 -7.51
N MET A 151 -10.53 -5.11 -6.40
CA MET A 151 -10.36 -6.45 -5.84
C MET A 151 -11.70 -7.12 -5.50
N LYS A 152 -12.75 -6.39 -5.13
CA LYS A 152 -14.06 -6.99 -4.83
C LYS A 152 -14.64 -7.74 -6.04
N ILE A 153 -14.54 -7.16 -7.23
CA ILE A 153 -15.13 -7.70 -8.45
C ILE A 153 -14.24 -8.74 -9.16
N ILE A 154 -12.96 -8.86 -8.79
CA ILE A 154 -12.09 -9.89 -9.35
C ILE A 154 -12.66 -11.30 -9.06
N PRO A 155 -12.66 -12.23 -10.04
CA PRO A 155 -13.12 -13.60 -9.84
C PRO A 155 -12.41 -14.31 -8.68
N GLN A 156 -13.13 -15.17 -7.96
CA GLN A 156 -12.56 -15.87 -6.81
C GLN A 156 -11.39 -16.78 -7.21
N ALA A 157 -11.44 -17.40 -8.39
CA ALA A 157 -10.35 -18.21 -8.93
C ALA A 157 -9.06 -17.37 -9.10
N ALA A 158 -9.19 -16.14 -9.61
CA ALA A 158 -8.08 -15.22 -9.81
C ALA A 158 -7.50 -14.70 -8.48
N LYS A 159 -8.36 -14.40 -7.49
CA LYS A 159 -7.95 -14.07 -6.12
C LYS A 159 -7.14 -15.20 -5.49
N ASN A 160 -7.62 -16.44 -5.62
CA ASN A 160 -6.94 -17.63 -5.12
C ASN A 160 -5.58 -17.83 -5.81
N ALA A 161 -5.53 -17.63 -7.13
CA ALA A 161 -4.28 -17.69 -7.89
C ALA A 161 -3.26 -16.66 -7.39
N TYR A 162 -3.67 -15.41 -7.14
CA TYR A 162 -2.79 -14.40 -6.55
C TYR A 162 -2.25 -14.82 -5.17
N ILE A 163 -3.08 -15.41 -4.31
CA ILE A 163 -2.64 -15.94 -3.00
C ILE A 163 -1.61 -17.05 -3.17
N VAL A 164 -1.90 -18.03 -4.04
CA VAL A 164 -0.99 -19.15 -4.33
C VAL A 164 0.33 -18.65 -4.90
N THR A 165 0.29 -17.78 -5.91
CA THR A 165 1.48 -17.21 -6.54
C THR A 165 2.31 -16.41 -5.52
N LYS A 166 1.68 -15.56 -4.70
CA LYS A 166 2.36 -14.82 -3.62
C LYS A 166 3.01 -15.76 -2.60
N ALA A 167 2.32 -16.84 -2.20
CA ALA A 167 2.86 -17.82 -1.26
C ALA A 167 4.07 -18.56 -1.85
N THR A 168 3.96 -19.04 -3.09
CA THR A 168 5.05 -19.74 -3.79
C THR A 168 6.27 -18.84 -3.97
N TRP A 169 6.07 -17.58 -4.40
CA TRP A 169 7.17 -16.62 -4.48
C TRP A 169 7.79 -16.34 -3.12
N SER A 170 6.99 -16.23 -2.05
CA SER A 170 7.52 -15.97 -0.71
C SER A 170 8.51 -17.03 -0.25
N GLN A 171 8.29 -18.29 -0.64
CA GLN A 171 9.13 -19.46 -0.33
C GLN A 171 10.23 -19.72 -1.37
N ALA A 172 10.14 -19.13 -2.56
CA ALA A 172 11.16 -19.31 -3.60
C ALA A 172 12.52 -18.77 -3.13
N ASP A 173 13.55 -19.60 -3.31
CA ASP A 173 14.92 -19.34 -2.88
C ASP A 173 15.45 -18.02 -3.48
N ASN A 174 16.25 -17.26 -2.70
CA ASN A 174 16.71 -15.90 -3.06
C ASN A 174 17.69 -15.86 -4.25
N ARG A 175 17.91 -16.99 -4.92
CA ARG A 175 18.84 -17.15 -6.06
C ARG A 175 18.31 -16.56 -7.37
N ARG A 176 17.02 -16.19 -7.45
CA ARG A 176 16.48 -15.47 -8.61
C ARG A 176 16.81 -13.99 -8.47
N GLU A 177 17.48 -13.43 -9.48
CA GLU A 177 17.94 -12.02 -9.51
C GLU A 177 16.80 -11.00 -9.36
N HIS A 178 15.56 -11.39 -9.65
CA HIS A 178 14.39 -10.53 -9.43
C HIS A 178 13.18 -11.34 -8.94
N LYS A 179 12.83 -11.16 -7.66
CA LYS A 179 11.58 -11.66 -7.07
C LYS A 179 10.54 -10.53 -7.09
N PRO A 180 9.40 -10.69 -7.79
CA PRO A 180 8.38 -9.66 -7.85
C PRO A 180 7.78 -9.41 -6.45
N SER A 181 7.53 -8.15 -6.15
CA SER A 181 6.78 -7.74 -4.95
C SER A 181 5.33 -8.18 -5.03
N SER A 182 4.65 -8.29 -3.88
CA SER A 182 3.21 -8.54 -3.86
C SER A 182 2.40 -7.47 -4.60
N TYR A 183 2.90 -6.24 -4.62
CA TYR A 183 2.27 -5.15 -5.36
C TYR A 183 2.34 -5.41 -6.87
N GLN A 184 3.50 -5.79 -7.40
CA GLN A 184 3.66 -6.16 -8.82
C GLN A 184 2.77 -7.34 -9.21
N LEU A 185 2.69 -8.38 -8.37
CA LEU A 185 1.80 -9.52 -8.63
C LEU A 185 0.31 -9.11 -8.67
N LYS A 186 -0.10 -8.20 -7.78
CA LYS A 186 -1.47 -7.67 -7.74
C LYS A 186 -1.76 -6.80 -8.96
N THR A 187 -0.82 -5.97 -9.38
CA THR A 187 -0.90 -5.19 -10.63
C THR A 187 -1.11 -6.11 -11.81
N THR A 188 -0.31 -7.18 -11.95
CA THR A 188 -0.47 -8.14 -13.04
C THR A 188 -1.87 -8.76 -13.04
N LEU A 189 -2.36 -9.21 -11.88
CA LEU A 189 -3.71 -9.75 -11.74
C LEU A 189 -4.76 -8.76 -12.30
N PHE A 190 -4.67 -7.49 -11.88
CA PHE A 190 -5.62 -6.47 -12.32
C PHE A 190 -5.53 -6.19 -13.80
N VAL A 191 -4.32 -6.07 -14.35
CA VAL A 191 -4.10 -5.85 -15.79
C VAL A 191 -4.62 -7.02 -16.62
N SER A 192 -4.31 -8.26 -16.22
CA SER A 192 -4.78 -9.47 -16.92
C SER A 192 -6.31 -9.55 -16.89
N CYS A 193 -6.93 -9.31 -15.74
CA CYS A 193 -8.38 -9.30 -15.61
C CYS A 193 -9.03 -8.19 -16.45
N ALA A 194 -8.46 -6.98 -16.45
CA ALA A 194 -8.95 -5.88 -17.26
C ALA A 194 -8.87 -6.21 -18.76
N LYS A 195 -7.75 -6.78 -19.23
CA LYS A 195 -7.59 -7.18 -20.64
C LYS A 195 -8.64 -8.19 -21.09
N MET A 196 -8.87 -9.23 -20.29
CA MET A 196 -9.90 -10.23 -20.59
C MET A 196 -11.31 -9.61 -20.63
N LEU A 197 -11.65 -8.77 -19.65
CA LEU A 197 -12.94 -8.09 -19.62
C LEU A 197 -13.12 -7.14 -20.82
N MET A 198 -12.08 -6.42 -21.24
CA MET A 198 -12.14 -5.57 -22.44
C MET A 198 -12.31 -6.36 -23.74
N ASN A 199 -11.83 -7.60 -23.78
CA ASN A 199 -11.96 -8.51 -24.92
C ASN A 199 -13.25 -9.33 -24.87
N GLU A 200 -14.15 -9.07 -23.91
CA GLU A 200 -15.39 -9.85 -23.70
C GLU A 200 -15.12 -11.35 -23.43
N GLU A 201 -13.95 -11.67 -22.88
CA GLU A 201 -13.58 -13.03 -22.49
C GLU A 201 -14.23 -13.42 -21.15
N ASP A 202 -14.56 -14.71 -20.99
CA ASP A 202 -15.13 -15.25 -19.75
C ASP A 202 -14.05 -15.34 -18.65
N VAL A 203 -14.01 -14.36 -17.77
CA VAL A 203 -13.08 -14.31 -16.62
C VAL A 203 -13.44 -15.27 -15.48
N ASP A 204 -14.72 -15.65 -15.37
CA ASP A 204 -15.21 -16.53 -14.30
C ASP A 204 -14.99 -18.00 -14.63
N GLY A 205 -14.95 -18.35 -15.92
CA GLY A 205 -14.62 -19.68 -16.43
C GLY A 205 -13.14 -20.06 -16.34
N VAL A 206 -12.23 -19.11 -16.09
CA VAL A 206 -10.78 -19.36 -16.03
C VAL A 206 -10.39 -20.07 -14.73
N SER A 207 -9.65 -21.15 -14.85
CA SER A 207 -9.19 -21.93 -13.71
C SER A 207 -8.13 -21.20 -12.88
N VAL A 208 -7.99 -21.58 -11.60
CA VAL A 208 -6.91 -21.08 -10.73
C VAL A 208 -5.54 -21.30 -11.36
N ALA A 209 -5.31 -22.44 -12.01
CA ALA A 209 -4.02 -22.78 -12.61
C ALA A 209 -3.68 -21.89 -13.81
N GLU A 210 -4.67 -21.53 -14.62
CA GLU A 210 -4.50 -20.60 -15.74
C GLU A 210 -4.21 -19.18 -15.24
N TRP A 211 -4.96 -18.71 -14.23
CA TRP A 211 -4.66 -17.43 -13.58
C TRP A 211 -3.24 -17.40 -12.99
N VAL A 212 -2.79 -18.49 -12.36
CA VAL A 212 -1.42 -18.59 -11.87
C VAL A 212 -0.42 -18.42 -13.02
N ARG A 213 -0.61 -19.12 -14.15
CA ARG A 213 0.26 -18.98 -15.34
C ARG A 213 0.28 -17.55 -15.86
N MET A 214 -0.88 -16.92 -16.01
CA MET A 214 -0.98 -15.53 -16.48
C MET A 214 -0.21 -14.56 -15.56
N ILE A 215 -0.28 -14.76 -14.24
CA ILE A 215 0.45 -13.92 -13.28
C ILE A 215 1.97 -14.19 -13.34
N TYR A 216 2.39 -15.43 -13.63
CA TYR A 216 3.80 -15.82 -13.75
C TYR A 216 4.45 -15.32 -15.05
N ASP A 217 3.72 -15.42 -16.17
CA ASP A 217 4.25 -15.13 -17.50
C ASP A 217 4.32 -13.62 -17.81
N SER A 218 3.76 -12.77 -16.95
CA SER A 218 3.85 -11.33 -17.10
C SER A 218 5.28 -10.82 -16.94
N LYS A 219 5.76 -10.03 -17.91
CA LYS A 219 7.03 -9.31 -17.77
C LYS A 219 6.84 -8.15 -16.78
N TYR A 220 7.58 -8.16 -15.68
CA TYR A 220 7.53 -7.11 -14.66
C TYR A 220 8.37 -5.90 -15.10
N ASP A 221 7.75 -4.88 -15.68
CA ASP A 221 8.45 -3.62 -15.95
C ASP A 221 8.70 -2.83 -14.66
N LYS A 222 9.88 -2.23 -14.58
CA LYS A 222 10.56 -1.99 -13.30
C LYS A 222 10.22 -0.65 -12.61
N TYR A 223 9.47 0.29 -13.20
CA TYR A 223 9.46 1.67 -12.69
C TYR A 223 8.21 2.56 -12.87
N VAL A 224 7.02 2.04 -13.13
CA VAL A 224 5.80 2.90 -13.16
C VAL A 224 4.69 2.17 -12.41
N ASN A 225 3.67 2.86 -11.89
CA ASN A 225 2.39 2.21 -11.56
C ASN A 225 1.83 1.65 -12.88
N PRO A 226 2.08 0.37 -13.22
CA PRO A 226 1.84 -0.15 -14.56
C PRO A 226 0.35 -0.22 -14.84
N LEU A 227 -0.47 -0.31 -13.78
CA LEU A 227 -1.92 -0.31 -13.88
C LEU A 227 -2.45 0.99 -14.48
N LEU A 228 -1.99 2.14 -13.98
CA LEU A 228 -2.44 3.44 -14.49
C LEU A 228 -1.88 3.70 -15.89
N LYS A 229 -0.63 3.30 -16.16
CA LYS A 229 0.02 3.49 -17.45
C LYS A 229 -0.58 2.59 -18.54
N GLU A 230 -0.76 1.29 -18.27
CA GLU A 230 -1.35 0.34 -19.24
C GLU A 230 -2.85 0.61 -19.46
N LEU A 231 -3.61 0.98 -18.42
CA LEU A 231 -5.01 1.36 -18.60
C LEU A 231 -5.15 2.66 -19.41
N SER A 232 -4.20 3.60 -19.32
CA SER A 232 -4.19 4.80 -20.16
C SER A 232 -3.70 4.55 -21.60
N GLU A 233 -2.67 3.71 -21.78
CA GLU A 233 -2.02 3.47 -23.08
C GLU A 233 -2.78 2.46 -23.96
N SER A 234 -3.62 1.58 -23.39
CA SER A 234 -4.42 0.62 -24.17
C SER A 234 -5.43 1.27 -25.14
N THR A 235 -5.68 2.58 -25.00
CA THR A 235 -6.55 3.36 -25.90
C THR A 235 -5.83 4.09 -27.04
N GLU A 236 -4.50 4.21 -27.04
CA GLU A 236 -3.78 4.90 -28.13
C GLU A 236 -3.64 4.05 -29.41
N GLY A 237 -4.17 2.82 -29.42
CA GLY A 237 -4.19 1.92 -30.59
C GLY A 237 -5.50 1.89 -31.40
N LYS A 238 -6.48 2.75 -31.10
CA LYS A 238 -7.73 2.86 -31.88
C LYS A 238 -8.04 4.31 -32.23
N GLN A 239 -7.21 4.89 -33.09
CA GLN A 239 -7.61 5.99 -33.97
C GLN A 239 -7.30 5.57 -35.40
N GLU A 240 -8.29 4.94 -36.04
CA GLU A 240 -8.51 5.08 -37.48
C GLU A 240 -9.50 6.23 -37.71
#